data_AF-A0A7C0ZTE6-F1
#
_entry.id   AF-A0A7C0ZTE6-F1
#
_cell.length_a   1.000
_cell.length_b   1.000
_cell.length_c   1.000
_cell.angle_alpha   90.00
_cell.angle_beta   90.00
_cell.angle_gamma   90.00
#
_symmetry.space_group_name_H-M   'P 1'
#
loop_
_entity.id
_entity.type
_entity.pdbx_description
1 polymer ?
#
loop_
_entity_poly.entity_id
_entity_poly.type
_entity_poly.pdbx_seq_one_letter_code
_entity_poly.pdbx_strand_id
1 'polypeptide(L)'
;MDRLVTWIMIALILLSFTLTIDTYGNPIPYPTVILKNERISINITQGPGSDSLTTNVHGFFRFRNVGYEKLEMYFPVPLEVREGNVTILLNGKPLDWEIVEEMT
;
A
#
# COMPACT_ATOMS: atom_id res chain seq x y z
N MET A 1 -24.26 -31.04 41.22
CA MET A 1 -23.79 -31.22 39.82
C MET A 1 -24.28 -30.06 38.96
N ASP A 2 -25.57 -29.71 39.07
CA ASP A 2 -26.21 -28.66 38.26
C ASP A 2 -25.56 -27.28 38.35
N ARG A 3 -25.24 -26.79 39.56
CA ARG A 3 -24.61 -25.47 39.72
C ARG A 3 -23.21 -25.38 39.08
N LEU A 4 -22.42 -26.44 39.16
CA LEU A 4 -21.08 -26.49 38.53
C LEU A 4 -21.21 -26.43 37.01
N VAL A 5 -22.15 -27.21 36.46
CA VAL A 5 -22.44 -27.22 35.02
C VAL A 5 -22.93 -25.86 34.56
N THR A 6 -23.81 -25.20 35.33
CA THR A 6 -24.26 -23.82 35.03
C THR A 6 -23.09 -22.84 34.98
N TRP A 7 -22.16 -22.89 35.94
CA TRP A 7 -21.00 -22.01 35.95
C TRP A 7 -20.05 -22.27 34.79
N ILE A 8 -19.83 -23.53 34.42
CA ILE A 8 -19.02 -23.90 33.25
C ILE A 8 -19.67 -23.36 31.97
N MET A 9 -20.98 -23.48 31.83
CA MET A 9 -21.71 -22.95 30.66
C MET A 9 -21.62 -21.42 30.57
N ILE A 10 -21.78 -20.71 31.69
CA ILE A 10 -21.65 -19.25 31.73
C ILE A 10 -20.22 -18.83 31.34
N ALA A 11 -19.20 -19.52 31.85
CA ALA A 11 -17.81 -19.24 31.53
C ALA A 11 -17.50 -19.48 30.03
N LEU A 12 -18.02 -20.56 29.45
CA LEU A 12 -17.85 -20.85 28.01
C LEU A 12 -18.55 -19.80 27.12
N ILE A 13 -19.74 -19.36 27.50
CA ILE A 13 -20.46 -18.30 26.79
C ILE A 13 -19.64 -17.00 26.84
N LEU A 14 -19.17 -16.59 28.02
CA LEU A 14 -18.35 -15.38 28.16
C LEU A 14 -17.03 -15.48 27.37
N LEU A 15 -16.40 -16.66 27.34
CA LEU A 15 -15.20 -16.89 26.54
C LEU A 15 -15.47 -16.74 25.04
N SER A 16 -16.63 -17.20 24.56
CA SER A 16 -17.00 -17.05 23.14
C SER A 16 -17.14 -15.60 22.69
N PHE A 17 -17.57 -14.69 23.59
CA PHE A 17 -17.65 -13.26 23.30
C PHE A 17 -16.27 -12.58 23.20
N THR A 18 -15.21 -13.19 23.75
CA THR A 18 -13.84 -12.68 23.61
C THR A 18 -13.16 -13.11 22.32
N LEU A 19 -13.72 -14.11 21.63
CA LEU A 19 -13.24 -14.60 20.34
C LEU A 19 -13.87 -13.81 19.20
N THR A 20 -13.77 -12.48 19.23
CA THR A 20 -14.08 -11.67 18.05
C THR A 20 -12.94 -11.82 17.05
N ILE A 21 -13.13 -12.72 16.09
CA ILE A 21 -12.27 -12.81 14.91
C ILE A 21 -12.71 -11.67 13.99
N ASP A 22 -11.87 -10.65 13.83
CA ASP A 22 -12.03 -9.66 12.76
C ASP A 22 -11.89 -10.38 11.42
N THR A 23 -13.02 -10.87 10.90
CA THR A 23 -13.09 -11.40 9.56
C THR A 23 -13.21 -10.22 8.60
N TYR A 24 -12.15 -10.00 7.82
CA TYR A 24 -12.17 -9.00 6.75
C TYR A 24 -13.02 -9.56 5.61
N GLY A 25 -14.34 -9.34 5.68
CA GLY A 25 -15.29 -9.77 4.66
C GLY A 25 -15.14 -8.95 3.39
N ASN A 26 -14.19 -9.30 2.53
CA ASN A 26 -14.35 -9.02 1.10
C ASN A 26 -15.19 -10.18 0.52
N PRO A 27 -16.48 -9.98 0.19
CA PRO A 27 -17.38 -11.06 -0.24
C PRO A 27 -17.02 -11.66 -1.61
N ILE A 28 -15.96 -11.16 -2.26
CA ILE A 28 -15.46 -11.65 -3.54
C ILE A 28 -13.97 -11.97 -3.37
N PRO A 29 -13.54 -13.25 -3.42
CA PRO A 29 -12.15 -13.67 -3.22
C PRO A 29 -11.34 -13.42 -4.50
N TYR A 30 -11.30 -12.17 -4.96
CA TYR A 30 -10.47 -11.77 -6.07
C TYR A 30 -9.18 -11.12 -5.54
N PRO A 31 -8.01 -11.51 -6.07
CA PRO A 31 -6.77 -10.82 -5.78
C PRO A 31 -6.93 -9.30 -5.94
N THR A 32 -6.59 -8.53 -4.91
CA THR A 32 -6.77 -7.08 -4.92
C THR A 32 -5.61 -6.34 -4.25
N VAL A 33 -5.31 -5.14 -4.75
CA VAL A 33 -4.39 -4.21 -4.10
C VAL A 33 -5.21 -3.09 -3.49
N ILE A 34 -5.20 -3.03 -2.15
CA ILE A 34 -5.96 -2.02 -1.40
C ILE A 34 -5.05 -0.84 -1.11
N LEU A 35 -5.24 0.28 -1.81
CA LEU A 35 -4.57 1.54 -1.48
C LEU A 35 -5.18 2.14 -0.21
N LYS A 36 -4.38 2.24 0.85
CA LYS A 36 -4.80 2.77 2.16
C LYS A 36 -4.61 4.28 2.28
N ASN A 37 -3.49 4.77 1.75
CA ASN A 37 -3.14 6.18 1.79
C ASN A 37 -2.18 6.51 0.65
N GLU A 38 -2.33 7.69 0.10
CA GLU A 38 -1.47 8.29 -0.91
C GLU A 38 -1.08 9.69 -0.44
N ARG A 39 0.21 10.00 -0.57
CA ARG A 39 0.71 11.36 -0.40
C ARG A 39 1.67 11.67 -1.53
N ILE A 40 1.35 12.69 -2.30
CA ILE A 40 2.22 13.23 -3.33
C ILE A 40 2.61 14.64 -2.92
N SER A 41 3.90 14.91 -2.86
CA SER A 41 4.46 16.23 -2.58
C SER A 41 5.27 16.67 -3.78
N ILE A 42 4.92 17.84 -4.32
CA ILE A 42 5.60 18.44 -5.47
C ILE A 42 6.24 19.72 -4.98
N ASN A 43 7.55 19.82 -5.15
CA ASN A 43 8.32 21.03 -4.86
C ASN A 43 8.92 21.56 -6.16
N ILE A 44 8.63 22.82 -6.47
CA ILE A 44 9.14 23.50 -7.66
C ILE A 44 10.02 24.65 -7.19
N THR A 45 11.28 24.62 -7.59
CA THR A 45 12.27 25.65 -7.26
C THR A 45 12.90 26.20 -8.53
N GLN A 46 13.41 27.43 -8.48
CA GLN A 46 14.18 27.96 -9.60
C GLN A 46 15.49 27.18 -9.74
N GLY A 47 15.79 26.76 -10.97
CA GLY A 47 17.01 26.04 -11.31
C GLY A 47 18.21 26.96 -11.50
N PRO A 48 19.38 26.40 -11.87
CA PRO A 48 20.56 27.18 -12.19
C PRO A 48 20.37 27.95 -13.52
N GLY A 49 19.82 29.15 -13.42
CA GLY A 49 19.52 30.06 -14.55
C GLY A 49 18.12 30.65 -14.44
N SER A 50 17.89 31.86 -14.98
CA SER A 50 16.60 32.55 -14.89
C SER A 50 15.44 31.76 -15.48
N ASP A 51 15.72 30.89 -16.45
CA ASP A 51 14.73 30.24 -17.31
C ASP A 51 14.59 28.73 -17.05
N SER A 52 15.13 28.24 -15.92
CA SER A 52 15.05 26.82 -15.55
C SER A 52 14.27 26.62 -14.26
N LEU A 53 13.51 25.52 -14.21
CA LEU A 53 12.79 25.08 -13.01
C LEU A 53 13.27 23.68 -12.65
N THR A 54 13.57 23.49 -11.37
CA THR A 54 13.82 22.17 -10.78
C THR A 54 12.53 21.71 -10.12
N THR A 55 12.02 20.55 -10.54
CA THR A 55 10.84 19.93 -9.95
C THR A 55 11.24 18.67 -9.21
N ASN A 56 10.88 18.57 -7.94
CA ASN A 56 11.07 17.37 -7.13
C ASN A 56 9.69 16.81 -6.74
N VAL A 57 9.43 15.57 -7.13
CA VAL A 57 8.18 14.87 -6.85
C VAL A 57 8.47 13.71 -5.89
N HIS A 58 7.82 13.73 -4.73
CA HIS A 58 7.90 12.66 -3.75
C HIS A 58 6.53 12.01 -3.57
N GLY A 59 6.41 10.74 -3.98
CA GLY A 59 5.20 9.94 -3.80
C GLY A 59 5.37 8.92 -2.68
N PHE A 60 4.38 8.81 -1.80
CA PHE A 60 4.27 7.79 -0.77
C PHE A 60 2.93 7.07 -0.88
N PHE A 61 3.00 5.78 -1.23
CA PHE A 61 1.83 4.94 -1.47
C PHE A 61 1.80 3.80 -0.46
N ARG A 62 0.84 3.83 0.48
CA ARG A 62 0.62 2.74 1.42
C ARG A 62 -0.46 1.84 0.86
N PHE A 63 -0.09 0.64 0.43
CA PHE A 63 -1.03 -0.35 -0.08
C PHE A 63 -0.95 -1.68 0.67
N ARG A 64 -1.95 -2.55 0.45
CA ARG A 64 -1.97 -3.93 0.92
C ARG A 64 -2.25 -4.84 -0.26
N ASN A 65 -1.34 -5.76 -0.55
CA ASN A 65 -1.58 -6.87 -1.46
C ASN A 65 -2.44 -7.93 -0.75
N VAL A 66 -3.57 -8.30 -1.35
CA VAL A 66 -4.45 -9.38 -0.89
C VAL A 66 -4.64 -10.36 -2.04
N GLY A 67 -3.81 -11.40 -2.09
CA GLY A 67 -4.03 -12.53 -3.00
C GLY A 67 -3.23 -12.53 -4.31
N TYR A 68 -2.40 -11.52 -4.61
CA TYR A 68 -1.45 -11.61 -5.72
C TYR A 68 -0.13 -12.23 -5.26
N GLU A 69 0.43 -13.15 -6.04
CA GLU A 69 1.78 -13.69 -5.79
C GLU A 69 2.86 -12.69 -6.21
N LYS A 70 2.65 -12.00 -7.33
CA LYS A 70 3.53 -10.95 -7.86
C LYS A 70 2.69 -9.73 -8.22
N LEU A 71 3.22 -8.55 -7.89
CA LEU A 71 2.64 -7.27 -8.27
C LEU A 71 3.61 -6.50 -9.16
N GLU A 72 3.07 -5.92 -10.21
CA GLU A 72 3.74 -4.97 -11.08
C GLU A 72 2.95 -3.66 -11.02
N MET A 73 3.65 -2.54 -10.90
CA MET A 73 3.04 -1.22 -10.77
C MET A 73 3.69 -0.26 -11.75
N TYR A 74 2.87 0.48 -12.46
CA TYR A 74 3.30 1.53 -13.38
C TYR A 74 3.02 2.88 -12.76
N PHE A 75 3.99 3.78 -12.86
CA PHE A 75 3.84 5.17 -12.46
C PHE A 75 4.15 6.05 -13.67
N PRO A 76 3.23 6.94 -14.08
CA PRO A 76 3.49 7.85 -15.17
C PRO A 76 4.61 8.81 -14.76
N VAL A 77 5.57 9.00 -15.65
CA VAL A 77 6.68 9.95 -15.48
C VAL A 77 6.74 10.90 -16.67
N PRO A 78 7.13 12.17 -16.46
CA PRO A 78 7.41 13.09 -17.57
C PRO A 78 8.53 12.58 -18.48
N LEU A 79 8.49 12.95 -19.76
CA LEU A 79 9.47 12.51 -20.78
C LEU A 79 10.91 12.98 -20.47
N GLU A 80 11.05 14.04 -19.70
CA GLU A 80 12.33 14.61 -19.29
C GLU A 80 13.01 13.80 -18.18
N VAL A 81 12.30 12.85 -17.57
CA VAL A 81 12.83 11.97 -16.53
C VAL A 81 13.79 10.95 -17.13
N ARG A 82 14.93 10.78 -16.48
CA ARG A 82 15.97 9.79 -16.83
C ARG A 82 16.14 8.80 -15.68
N GLU A 83 16.66 7.61 -15.96
CA GLU A 83 16.85 6.54 -14.96
C GLU A 83 17.56 7.01 -13.67
N GLY A 84 18.56 7.88 -13.79
CA GLY A 84 19.31 8.40 -12.63
C GLY A 84 18.55 9.39 -11.74
N ASN A 85 17.37 9.86 -12.15
CA ASN A 85 16.61 10.91 -11.45
C ASN A 85 15.42 10.36 -10.65
N VAL A 86 15.18 9.05 -10.68
CA VAL A 86 14.07 8.41 -9.98
C VAL A 86 14.62 7.37 -9.01
N THR A 87 14.02 7.29 -7.84
CA THR A 87 14.33 6.27 -6.85
C THR A 87 13.02 5.70 -6.34
N ILE A 88 12.86 4.38 -6.48
CA ILE A 88 11.68 3.65 -6.01
C ILE A 88 12.10 2.82 -4.81
N LEU A 89 11.35 2.97 -3.71
CA LEU A 89 11.58 2.26 -2.47
C LEU A 89 10.36 1.43 -2.09
N LEU A 90 10.56 0.15 -1.81
CA LEU A 90 9.55 -0.72 -1.19
C LEU A 90 9.94 -0.99 0.26
N ASN A 91 9.12 -0.52 1.20
CA ASN A 91 9.40 -0.63 2.64
C ASN A 91 10.81 -0.12 3.02
N GLY A 92 11.25 0.98 2.39
CA GLY A 92 12.55 1.60 2.62
C GLY A 92 13.74 0.95 1.89
N LYS A 93 13.52 -0.11 1.10
CA LYS A 93 14.56 -0.76 0.31
C LYS A 93 14.45 -0.38 -1.17
N PRO A 94 15.57 -0.08 -1.86
CA PRO A 94 15.56 0.11 -3.31
C PRO A 94 14.93 -1.08 -4.03
N LEU A 95 14.10 -0.78 -5.01
CA LEU A 95 13.50 -1.74 -5.93
C LEU A 95 14.13 -1.56 -7.31
N ASP A 96 14.36 -2.64 -8.05
CA ASP A 96 14.70 -2.55 -9.47
C ASP A 96 13.46 -2.13 -10.28
N TRP A 97 13.66 -1.28 -11.27
CA TRP A 97 12.61 -0.75 -12.13
C TRP A 97 13.21 -0.31 -13.47
N GLU A 98 12.36 -0.15 -14.48
CA GLU A 98 12.74 0.32 -15.81
C GLU A 98 11.69 1.31 -16.34
N ILE A 99 12.09 2.18 -17.27
CA ILE A 99 11.16 3.03 -18.01
C ILE A 99 10.60 2.20 -19.15
N VAL A 100 9.30 1.99 -19.15
CA VAL A 100 8.57 1.34 -20.24
C VAL A 100 7.81 2.40 -21.04
N GLU A 101 7.86 2.31 -22.36
CA GLU A 101 6.99 3.12 -23.22
C GLU A 101 5.57 2.56 -23.16
N GLU A 102 4.58 3.45 -23.11
CA GLU A 102 3.17 3.06 -23.17
C GLU A 102 2.88 2.47 -24.56
N MET A 103 2.71 1.15 -24.63
CA MET A 103 2.30 0.47 -25.85
C MET A 103 0.89 0.93 -26.22
N THR A 104 0.79 1.75 -27.27
CA THR A 104 -0.47 2.26 -27.83
C THR A 104 -1.15 1.25 -28.73
#